data_AF-A0A947NB39-F1
#
_entry.id   AF-A0A947NB39-F1
#
_cell.length_a   1.000
_cell.length_b   1.000
_cell.length_c   1.000
_cell.angle_alpha   90.00
_cell.angle_beta   90.00
_cell.angle_gamma   90.00
#
_symmetry.space_group_name_H-M   'P 1'
#
loop_
_entity.id
_entity.type
_entity.pdbx_description
1 polymer ?
#
loop_
_entity_poly.entity_id
_entity_poly.type
_entity_poly.pdbx_seq_one_letter_code
_entity_poly.pdbx_strand_id
1 'polypeptide(L)'
;MLCYCGSAIQFNDCCNTYLSGANAAPNAEALMRSRFSAFCLKDPEYLLTTLHKDARAKESKKALIRSFGNTEWRSLKVIRSQQGKSGQQTAEVEFAAFYLEGDAGGQLHERSRFIFEDGRWFYVDGDILPPISLTRNEPCWCGSGRKL
;
A
#
# COMPACT_ATOMS: atom_id res chain seq x y z
N MET A 1 -5.81 -9.78 -15.33
CA MET A 1 -4.70 -8.82 -15.13
C MET A 1 -4.08 -9.13 -13.79
N LEU A 2 -2.74 -9.13 -13.70
CA LEU A 2 -2.06 -9.35 -12.42
C LEU A 2 -2.36 -8.23 -11.44
N CYS A 3 -2.31 -8.55 -10.15
CA CYS A 3 -2.58 -7.59 -9.09
C CYS A 3 -1.52 -6.48 -9.05
N TYR A 4 -1.97 -5.25 -8.84
CA TYR A 4 -1.11 -4.07 -8.74
C TYR A 4 -0.09 -4.19 -7.60
N CYS A 5 -0.41 -4.91 -6.52
CA CYS A 5 0.46 -5.02 -5.34
C CYS A 5 1.75 -5.83 -5.53
N GLY A 6 2.04 -6.31 -6.76
CA GLY A 6 3.27 -7.02 -7.09
C GLY A 6 3.32 -8.48 -6.64
N SER A 7 2.18 -9.08 -6.26
CA SER A 7 2.10 -10.48 -5.80
C SER A 7 2.19 -11.53 -6.92
N ALA A 8 2.11 -11.11 -8.19
CA ALA A 8 1.98 -11.98 -9.37
C ALA A 8 0.74 -12.91 -9.36
N ILE A 9 -0.24 -12.65 -8.49
CA ILE A 9 -1.56 -13.30 -8.49
C ILE A 9 -2.53 -12.46 -9.33
N GLN A 10 -3.58 -13.07 -9.91
CA GLN A 10 -4.63 -12.30 -10.60
C GLN A 10 -5.29 -11.32 -9.63
N PHE A 11 -5.60 -10.11 -10.12
CA PHE A 11 -6.18 -9.05 -9.29
C PHE A 11 -7.44 -9.51 -8.54
N ASN A 12 -8.33 -10.24 -9.22
CA ASN A 12 -9.58 -10.73 -8.67
C ASN A 12 -9.39 -11.69 -7.48
N ASP A 13 -8.33 -12.50 -7.51
CA ASP A 13 -8.00 -13.49 -6.48
C ASP A 13 -7.03 -12.95 -5.43
N CYS A 14 -6.62 -11.67 -5.55
CA CYS A 14 -5.66 -11.02 -4.68
C CYS A 14 -6.31 -9.82 -3.99
N CYS A 15 -5.97 -8.59 -4.36
CA CYS A 15 -6.45 -7.42 -3.63
C CYS A 15 -7.94 -7.15 -3.84
N ASN A 16 -8.54 -7.57 -4.96
CA ASN A 16 -9.96 -7.32 -5.21
C ASN A 16 -10.87 -7.98 -4.17
N THR A 17 -10.48 -9.11 -3.59
CA THR A 17 -11.27 -9.75 -2.53
C THR A 17 -11.44 -8.86 -1.30
N TYR A 18 -10.47 -7.95 -1.06
CA TYR A 18 -10.53 -6.99 0.04
C TYR A 18 -11.20 -5.70 -0.41
N LEU A 19 -10.84 -5.18 -1.59
CA LEU A 19 -11.39 -3.94 -2.14
C LEU A 19 -12.91 -4.02 -2.37
N SER A 20 -13.41 -5.17 -2.82
CA SER A 20 -14.85 -5.42 -2.98
C SER A 20 -15.60 -5.59 -1.66
N GLY A 21 -14.90 -5.70 -0.54
CA GLY A 21 -15.49 -6.00 0.77
C GLY A 21 -15.89 -7.46 0.98
N ALA A 22 -15.56 -8.37 0.06
CA ALA A 22 -15.87 -9.79 0.20
C ALA A 22 -15.14 -10.44 1.39
N ASN A 23 -13.90 -10.02 1.67
CA ASN A 23 -13.09 -10.48 2.78
C ASN A 23 -12.36 -9.30 3.44
N ALA A 24 -12.03 -9.42 4.73
CA ALA A 24 -11.08 -8.51 5.37
C ALA A 24 -9.64 -8.94 5.10
N ALA A 25 -8.69 -8.00 5.07
CA ALA A 25 -7.28 -8.32 4.93
C ALA A 25 -6.80 -9.18 6.13
N PRO A 26 -6.19 -10.35 5.92
CA PRO A 26 -5.86 -11.29 6.99
C PRO A 26 -4.68 -10.84 7.87
N ASN A 27 -3.83 -9.96 7.36
CA ASN A 27 -2.69 -9.40 8.08
C ASN A 27 -2.39 -7.97 7.60
N ALA A 28 -1.52 -7.27 8.33
CA ALA A 28 -1.13 -5.89 8.00
C ALA A 28 -0.47 -5.75 6.63
N GLU A 29 0.35 -6.72 6.20
CA GLU A 29 0.95 -6.69 4.87
C GLU A 29 -0.10 -6.79 3.76
N ALA A 30 -1.09 -7.68 3.90
CA ALA A 30 -2.20 -7.80 2.96
C ALA A 30 -3.03 -6.51 2.92
N LEU A 31 -3.20 -5.83 4.07
CA LEU A 31 -3.86 -4.54 4.11
C LEU A 31 -3.03 -3.46 3.39
N MET A 32 -1.73 -3.41 3.66
CA MET A 32 -0.80 -2.48 3.01
C MET A 32 -0.81 -2.65 1.48
N ARG A 33 -0.71 -3.90 1.01
CA ARG A 33 -0.75 -4.27 -0.42
C ARG A 33 -2.08 -3.93 -1.09
N SER A 34 -3.20 -4.14 -0.41
CA SER A 34 -4.52 -3.78 -0.92
C SER A 34 -4.73 -2.27 -0.95
N ARG A 35 -4.26 -1.53 0.06
CA ARG A 35 -4.26 -0.06 0.04
C ARG A 35 -3.44 0.49 -1.13
N PHE A 36 -2.26 -0.08 -1.42
CA PHE A 36 -1.51 0.29 -2.63
C PHE A 36 -2.34 0.05 -3.91
N SER A 37 -3.00 -1.10 -4.04
CA SER A 37 -3.86 -1.38 -5.19
C SER A 37 -5.02 -0.39 -5.31
N ALA A 38 -5.59 0.05 -4.19
CA ALA A 38 -6.62 1.09 -4.16
C ALA A 38 -6.09 2.45 -4.60
N PHE A 39 -4.83 2.81 -4.28
CA PHE A 39 -4.19 4.00 -4.86
C PHE A 39 -4.02 3.89 -6.38
N CYS A 40 -3.59 2.72 -6.90
CA CYS A 40 -3.49 2.50 -8.35
C CYS A 40 -4.85 2.65 -9.05
N LEU A 41 -5.92 2.19 -8.40
CA LEU A 41 -7.29 2.24 -8.91
C LEU A 41 -8.02 3.56 -8.62
N LYS A 42 -7.39 4.47 -7.87
CA LYS A 42 -8.00 5.72 -7.39
C LYS A 42 -9.32 5.46 -6.64
N ASP A 43 -9.32 4.46 -5.75
CA ASP A 43 -10.46 4.09 -4.89
C ASP A 43 -10.34 4.75 -3.51
N PRO A 44 -10.98 5.92 -3.29
CA PRO A 44 -10.91 6.62 -2.02
C PRO A 44 -11.76 5.95 -0.94
N GLU A 45 -12.77 5.16 -1.30
CA GLU A 45 -13.66 4.53 -0.32
C GLU A 45 -12.93 3.44 0.44
N TYR A 46 -12.21 2.56 -0.28
CA TYR A 46 -11.40 1.54 0.37
C TYR A 46 -10.32 2.15 1.27
N LEU A 47 -9.66 3.21 0.81
CA LEU A 47 -8.63 3.90 1.57
C LEU A 47 -9.15 4.56 2.85
N LEU A 48 -10.36 5.13 2.83
CA LEU A 48 -10.99 5.71 4.01
C LEU A 48 -11.53 4.65 4.98
N THR A 49 -12.11 3.58 4.47
CA THR A 49 -12.70 2.51 5.29
C THR A 49 -11.64 1.69 6.03
N THR A 50 -10.43 1.63 5.48
CA THR A 50 -9.26 0.96 6.07
C THR A 50 -8.32 1.90 6.84
N LEU A 51 -8.68 3.19 6.94
CA LEU A 51 -8.00 4.17 7.78
C LEU A 51 -8.56 4.09 9.20
N HIS A 52 -7.69 4.07 10.20
CA HIS A 52 -8.09 4.07 11.60
C HIS A 52 -8.94 5.32 11.91
N LYS A 53 -9.92 5.18 12.82
CA LYS A 53 -10.92 6.22 13.10
C LYS A 53 -10.31 7.59 13.43
N ASP A 54 -9.18 7.62 14.13
CA ASP A 54 -8.55 8.86 14.59
C ASP A 54 -7.85 9.59 13.43
N ALA A 55 -7.21 8.84 12.53
CA ALA A 55 -6.64 9.38 11.31
C ALA A 55 -7.74 9.75 10.29
N ARG A 56 -8.79 8.93 10.20
CA ARG A 56 -9.94 9.14 9.32
C ARG A 56 -10.72 10.39 9.67
N ALA A 57 -10.83 10.74 10.96
CA ALA A 57 -11.49 11.97 11.39
C ALA A 57 -10.78 13.24 10.88
N LYS A 58 -9.49 13.15 10.55
CA LYS A 58 -8.68 14.25 10.01
C LYS A 58 -8.59 14.24 8.49
N GLU A 59 -9.08 13.18 7.84
CA GLU A 59 -9.01 12.99 6.40
C GLU A 59 -10.39 13.21 5.77
N SER A 60 -10.41 13.75 4.55
CA SER A 60 -11.64 13.90 3.79
C SER A 60 -11.55 13.18 2.45
N LYS A 61 -12.66 12.55 2.02
CA LYS A 61 -12.75 11.93 0.70
C LYS A 61 -12.31 12.88 -0.42
N LYS A 62 -12.66 14.17 -0.32
CA LYS A 62 -12.29 15.18 -1.31
C LYS A 62 -10.77 15.45 -1.34
N ALA A 63 -10.13 15.52 -0.18
CA ALA A 63 -8.68 15.69 -0.09
C ALA A 63 -7.95 14.47 -0.65
N LEU A 64 -8.42 13.25 -0.34
CA LEU A 64 -7.87 12.02 -0.88
C LEU A 64 -8.04 11.90 -2.41
N ILE A 65 -9.22 12.27 -2.94
CA ILE A 65 -9.42 12.31 -4.41
C ILE A 65 -8.45 13.30 -5.06
N ARG A 66 -8.20 14.44 -4.41
CA ARG A 66 -7.24 15.44 -4.91
C ARG A 66 -5.81 14.91 -4.87
N SER A 67 -5.43 14.15 -3.85
CA SER A 67 -4.07 13.63 -3.70
C SER A 67 -3.70 12.57 -4.74
N PHE A 68 -4.68 11.92 -5.39
CA PHE A 68 -4.39 11.01 -6.50
C PHE A 68 -3.70 11.71 -7.68
N GLY A 69 -3.96 13.01 -7.89
CA GLY A 69 -3.28 13.85 -8.87
C GLY A 69 -3.02 13.17 -10.23
N ASN A 70 -1.81 13.40 -10.74
CA ASN A 70 -1.25 12.77 -11.93
C ASN A 70 -0.24 11.66 -11.57
N THR A 71 -0.22 11.21 -10.32
CA THR A 71 0.69 10.19 -9.85
C THR A 71 0.22 8.81 -10.32
N GLU A 72 1.07 8.14 -11.09
CA GLU A 72 0.83 6.80 -11.60
C GLU A 72 1.70 5.81 -10.84
N TRP A 73 1.10 5.12 -9.87
CA TRP A 73 1.75 4.06 -9.12
C TRP A 73 2.07 2.87 -10.03
N ARG A 74 3.35 2.46 -10.05
CA ARG A 74 3.89 1.45 -10.99
C ARG A 74 4.19 0.12 -10.32
N SER A 75 4.80 0.14 -9.14
CA SER A 75 5.17 -1.09 -8.45
C SER A 75 5.32 -0.89 -6.95
N LEU A 76 5.22 -2.00 -6.23
CA LEU A 76 5.35 -2.07 -4.79
C LEU A 76 6.41 -3.12 -4.42
N LYS A 77 7.35 -2.73 -3.56
CA LYS A 77 8.31 -3.62 -2.91
C LYS A 77 8.09 -3.58 -1.41
N VAL A 78 7.54 -4.66 -0.85
CA VAL A 78 7.53 -4.84 0.61
C VAL A 78 8.93 -5.26 1.05
N ILE A 79 9.53 -4.50 1.95
CA ILE A 79 10.88 -4.69 2.48
C ILE A 79 10.81 -5.54 3.75
N ARG A 80 9.87 -5.21 4.65
CA ARG A 80 9.70 -5.90 5.92
C ARG A 80 8.25 -5.83 6.37
N SER A 81 7.79 -6.92 6.98
CA SER A 81 6.52 -6.98 7.70
C SER A 81 6.79 -7.59 9.07
N GLN A 82 6.40 -6.88 10.12
CA GLN A 82 6.67 -7.29 11.50
C GLN A 82 5.43 -7.11 12.37
N GLN A 83 5.07 -8.17 13.09
CA GLN A 83 4.05 -8.08 14.12
C GLN A 83 4.60 -7.35 15.35
N GLY A 84 3.73 -6.60 16.02
CA GLY A 84 4.02 -5.91 17.26
C GLY A 84 4.41 -6.84 18.40
N LYS A 85 4.67 -6.25 19.57
CA LYS A 85 5.06 -7.02 20.76
C LYS A 85 3.94 -7.98 21.17
N SER A 86 4.31 -9.09 21.82
CA SER A 86 3.36 -10.05 22.35
C SER A 86 2.29 -9.36 23.21
N GLY A 87 1.02 -9.67 22.95
CA GLY A 87 -0.13 -9.03 23.60
C GLY A 87 -0.62 -7.73 22.96
N GLN A 88 0.10 -7.17 21.97
CA GLN A 88 -0.37 -6.04 21.18
C GLN A 88 -0.88 -6.52 19.82
N GLN A 89 -2.04 -6.01 19.43
CA GLN A 89 -2.65 -6.25 18.13
C GLN A 89 -2.18 -5.19 17.12
N THR A 90 -0.86 -5.01 17.01
CA THR A 90 -0.24 -4.02 16.12
C THR A 90 0.74 -4.68 15.16
N ALA A 91 1.09 -3.99 14.09
CA ALA A 91 2.10 -4.43 13.14
C ALA A 91 2.71 -3.23 12.40
N GLU A 92 3.90 -3.43 11.85
CA GLU A 92 4.57 -2.47 10.99
C GLU A 92 4.89 -3.12 9.63
N VAL A 93 4.74 -2.34 8.56
CA VAL A 93 5.12 -2.76 7.20
C VAL A 93 5.98 -1.66 6.58
N GLU A 94 7.22 -2.02 6.26
CA GLU A 94 8.16 -1.18 5.53
C GLU A 94 8.14 -1.55 4.05
N PHE A 95 7.99 -0.56 3.18
CA PHE A 95 7.89 -0.78 1.73
C PHE A 95 8.37 0.42 0.93
N ALA A 96 8.79 0.16 -0.30
CA ALA A 96 9.01 1.18 -1.32
C ALA A 96 7.92 1.06 -2.41
N ALA A 97 7.20 2.15 -2.65
CA ALA A 97 6.22 2.27 -3.73
C ALA A 97 6.77 3.21 -4.81
N PHE A 98 6.81 2.75 -6.05
CA PHE A 98 7.39 3.48 -7.17
C PHE A 98 6.29 4.06 -8.04
N TYR A 99 6.49 5.28 -8.52
CA TYR A 99 5.50 6.00 -9.30
C TYR A 99 6.13 6.82 -10.42
N LEU A 100 5.29 7.25 -11.36
CA LEU A 100 5.60 8.29 -12.33
C LEU A 100 4.70 9.50 -12.08
N GLU A 101 5.27 10.69 -12.19
CA GLU A 101 4.55 11.96 -12.29
C GLU A 101 4.92 12.62 -13.61
N GLY A 102 4.08 12.42 -14.63
CA GLY A 102 4.48 12.68 -16.02
C GLY A 102 5.66 11.78 -16.41
N ASP A 103 6.76 12.37 -16.86
CA ASP A 103 7.98 11.64 -17.22
C ASP A 103 8.96 11.46 -16.04
N ALA A 104 8.67 12.07 -14.88
CA ALA A 104 9.54 12.01 -13.72
C ALA A 104 9.23 10.76 -12.88
N GLY A 105 10.24 9.90 -12.70
CA GLY A 105 10.16 8.74 -11.82
C GLY A 105 10.49 9.07 -10.37
N GLY A 106 9.75 8.49 -9.43
CA GLY A 106 9.95 8.68 -8.01
C GLY A 106 9.71 7.40 -7.20
N GLN A 107 10.07 7.46 -5.92
CA GLN A 107 9.73 6.45 -4.93
C GLN A 107 9.22 7.08 -3.65
N LEU A 108 8.30 6.39 -3.00
CA LEU A 108 7.88 6.59 -1.61
C LEU A 108 8.42 5.41 -0.81
N HIS A 109 9.41 5.64 0.06
CA HIS A 109 9.84 4.66 1.04
C HIS A 109 9.18 5.01 2.38
N GLU A 110 8.37 4.09 2.90
CA GLU A 110 7.59 4.31 4.11
C GLU A 110 7.63 3.09 5.01
N ARG A 111 7.61 3.34 6.32
CA ARG A 111 7.26 2.35 7.34
C ARG A 111 5.92 2.71 7.96
N SER A 112 4.87 2.00 7.55
CA SER A 112 3.52 2.20 8.05
C SER A 112 3.25 1.37 9.31
N ARG A 113 2.40 1.90 10.17
CA ARG A 113 1.88 1.27 11.40
C ARG A 113 0.42 0.88 11.22
N PHE A 114 0.10 -0.30 11.72
CA PHE A 114 -1.22 -0.90 11.64
C PHE A 114 -1.69 -1.39 13.01
N ILE A 115 -3.00 -1.39 13.19
CA ILE A 115 -3.66 -1.92 14.38
C ILE A 115 -4.81 -2.85 13.98
N PHE A 116 -5.01 -3.93 14.72
CA PHE A 116 -6.14 -4.84 14.56
C PHE A 116 -7.16 -4.55 15.66
N GLU A 117 -8.33 -4.07 15.25
CA GLU A 117 -9.46 -3.74 16.12
C GLU A 117 -10.74 -4.25 15.46
N ASP A 118 -11.71 -4.67 16.25
CA ASP A 118 -13.03 -5.11 15.77
C ASP A 118 -12.96 -6.17 14.64
N GLY A 119 -11.99 -7.08 14.74
CA GLY A 119 -11.84 -8.19 13.79
C GLY A 119 -11.16 -7.82 12.46
N ARG A 120 -10.59 -6.62 12.31
CA ARG A 120 -9.89 -6.22 11.08
C ARG A 120 -8.71 -5.29 11.33
N TRP A 121 -7.80 -5.27 10.36
CA TRP A 121 -6.65 -4.36 10.36
C TRP A 121 -7.05 -2.96 9.88
N PHE A 122 -6.39 -1.94 10.43
CA PHE A 122 -6.47 -0.54 10.03
C PHE A 122 -5.08 0.05 9.88
N TYR A 123 -4.91 0.91 8.88
CA TYR A 123 -3.74 1.79 8.78
C TYR A 123 -3.90 2.95 9.77
N VAL A 124 -2.86 3.21 10.56
CA VAL A 124 -2.85 4.29 11.55
C VAL A 124 -2.15 5.51 10.97
N ASP A 125 -0.86 5.35 10.67
CA ASP A 125 0.05 6.37 10.16
C ASP A 125 1.35 5.68 9.66
N GLY A 126 2.35 6.47 9.26
CA GLY A 126 3.63 5.95 8.80
C GLY A 126 4.74 6.99 8.82
N ASP A 127 5.98 6.52 8.87
CA ASP A 127 7.17 7.35 8.77
C ASP A 127 7.71 7.32 7.35
N ILE A 128 7.94 8.50 6.76
CA ILE A 128 8.65 8.61 5.49
C ILE A 128 10.14 8.40 5.73
N LEU A 129 10.70 7.41 5.05
CA LEU A 129 12.10 7.02 5.14
C LEU A 129 12.90 7.51 3.93
N PRO A 130 14.24 7.59 4.03
CA PRO A 130 15.09 7.91 2.89
C PRO A 130 14.89 6.90 1.75
N PRO A 131 14.98 7.32 0.48
CA PRO A 131 14.88 6.43 -0.69
C PRO A 131 15.78 5.21 -0.59
N ILE A 132 15.29 4.03 -0.99
CA ILE A 132 16.14 2.84 -1.07
C ILE A 132 16.99 2.84 -2.35
N SER A 133 18.20 2.35 -2.25
CA SER A 133 19.04 2.00 -3.40
C SER A 133 18.59 0.65 -3.95
N LEU A 134 18.13 0.63 -5.20
CA LEU A 134 17.89 -0.62 -5.90
C LEU A 134 19.21 -1.10 -6.52
N THR A 135 19.50 -2.39 -6.38
CA THR A 135 20.72 -2.94 -6.99
C THR A 135 20.49 -3.28 -8.46
N ARG A 136 21.54 -3.26 -9.29
CA ARG A 136 21.48 -3.58 -10.75
C ARG A 136 20.86 -4.95 -11.06
N ASN A 137 20.81 -5.86 -10.09
CA ASN A 137 20.24 -7.18 -10.31
C ASN A 137 18.73 -7.26 -10.02
N GLU A 138 18.15 -6.20 -9.44
CA GLU A 138 16.73 -6.17 -9.14
C GLU A 138 15.90 -5.86 -10.39
N PRO A 139 14.66 -6.40 -10.47
CA PRO A 139 13.74 -6.04 -11.53
C PRO A 139 13.51 -4.54 -11.57
N CYS A 140 13.49 -3.95 -12.76
CA CYS A 140 13.14 -2.56 -12.96
C CYS A 140 11.74 -2.30 -12.42
N TRP A 141 11.65 -1.35 -11.50
CA TRP A 141 10.40 -0.86 -10.91
C TRP A 141 9.44 -0.28 -11.95
N CYS A 142 9.94 0.06 -13.15
CA CYS A 142 9.18 0.52 -14.31
C CYS A 142 8.21 -0.52 -14.89
N GLY A 143 8.25 -1.78 -14.42
CA GLY A 143 7.34 -2.84 -14.87
C GLY A 143 7.70 -3.42 -16.25
N SER A 144 8.84 -3.04 -16.83
CA SER A 144 9.30 -3.53 -18.14
C SER A 144 9.79 -4.99 -18.14
N GLY A 145 9.92 -5.60 -16.96
CA GLY A 145 10.51 -6.94 -16.78
C GLY A 145 12.02 -7.01 -17.02
N ARG A 146 12.68 -5.89 -17.35
CA ARG A 146 14.14 -5.81 -17.48
C ARG A 146 14.78 -5.59 -16.11
N LYS A 147 16.05 -5.96 -15.94
CA LYS A 147 16.85 -5.58 -14.77
C LYS A 147 17.20 -4.09 -14.82
N LEU A 148 17.52 -3.51 -13.66
CA LEU A 148 17.99 -2.12 -13.52
C LEU A 148 19.40 -1.89 -14.09
#